data_AF-A0A419QC76-F1
#
_entry.id   AF-A0A419QC76-F1
#
_cell.length_a   1.000
_cell.length_b   1.000
_cell.length_c   1.000
_cell.angle_alpha   90.00
_cell.angle_beta   90.00
_cell.angle_gamma   90.00
#
_symmetry.space_group_name_H-M   'P 1'
#
loop_
_entity.id
_entity.type
_entity.pdbx_description
1 polymer ?
#
loop_
_entity_poly.entity_id
_entity_poly.type
_entity_poly.pdbx_seq_one_letter_code
_entity_poly.pdbx_strand_id
1 'polypeptide(L)'
;MASAKQDSATYNMTCLLREWDRAPKEKRRQFLQDFIDQHHDRSGPELESELAQMASLFLARICVWIKLTYMSGTCLTEQLQALHIFLAASSSHSFLLEFLEHGGVLCLQELCLSPNGKEVDKRWALKVLSCVANAGTRYKETICECYGIRAVAECMAKSTSEETQEEARNLLQILAEGNPRFSDQVYKGLIGVLPCHSPKAQQLALQTIRVLQQSRETANRALIDRIIYLLESLHLEVQSAVIELVRDLMRFDLADDILVALVTLLRPQREIQLGKLFTEAVSGSDSSSDMSESECGDDSDVASALSQNEVSKSSKVRKIGVGRKPKLVLTEEKSTVARHHVMRDIRTRSTTSVQSSTSGLRDTSTKPGGAKQKTKTLKKRGDSQAEAQPLPAFVQQASAAKCIRILAQDSRELTRKILKLGALSSLLYAMGNLEFSDSQRQASLTLEYLCQTYPVIDRVVRDAMGPSMHDEFRNSPDAHFHQMTPLQADVLVSNKVTYLGEGI
;
A
#
# COMPACT_ATOMS: atom_id res chain seq x y z
N MET A 1 37.69 54.59 2.10
CA MET A 1 38.07 53.24 1.59
C MET A 1 36.89 52.28 1.48
N ALA A 2 35.98 52.20 2.46
CA ALA A 2 34.87 51.24 2.42
C ALA A 2 34.02 51.32 1.12
N SER A 3 33.55 52.51 0.73
CA SER A 3 32.79 52.73 -0.53
C SER A 3 33.45 52.05 -1.72
N ALA A 4 34.70 52.39 -2.06
CA ALA A 4 35.37 51.86 -3.25
C ALA A 4 35.52 50.32 -3.28
N LYS A 5 35.45 49.64 -2.13
CA LYS A 5 35.36 48.16 -2.09
C LYS A 5 33.93 47.69 -2.41
N GLN A 6 32.92 48.32 -1.84
CA GLN A 6 31.51 48.07 -2.14
C GLN A 6 31.20 48.35 -3.62
N ASP A 7 31.63 49.51 -4.13
CA ASP A 7 31.44 49.95 -5.52
C ASP A 7 32.04 48.92 -6.52
N SER A 8 33.20 48.35 -6.17
CA SER A 8 33.85 47.27 -6.94
C SER A 8 33.10 45.93 -6.84
N ALA A 9 32.64 45.55 -5.64
CA ALA A 9 31.83 44.34 -5.45
C ALA A 9 30.49 44.41 -6.22
N THR A 10 29.79 45.54 -6.14
CA THR A 10 28.55 45.81 -6.90
C THR A 10 28.81 45.78 -8.41
N TYR A 11 29.93 46.33 -8.90
CA TYR A 11 30.30 46.22 -10.32
C TYR A 11 30.56 44.76 -10.74
N ASN A 12 31.33 44.00 -9.96
CA ASN A 12 31.67 42.60 -10.25
C ASN A 12 30.41 41.72 -10.30
N MET A 13 29.52 41.84 -9.30
CA MET A 13 28.26 41.10 -9.27
C MET A 13 27.30 41.55 -10.38
N THR A 14 27.30 42.84 -10.76
CA THR A 14 26.56 43.33 -11.94
C THR A 14 27.07 42.68 -13.25
N CYS A 15 28.38 42.46 -13.37
CA CYS A 15 28.97 41.73 -14.49
C CYS A 15 28.58 40.25 -14.48
N LEU A 16 28.62 39.59 -13.32
CA LEU A 16 28.18 38.19 -13.14
C LEU A 16 26.71 38.01 -13.55
N LEU A 17 25.81 38.89 -13.10
CA LEU A 17 24.38 38.82 -13.47
C LEU A 17 24.15 39.03 -14.97
N ARG A 18 24.90 39.95 -15.62
CA ARG A 18 24.87 40.13 -17.08
C ARG A 18 25.43 38.92 -17.84
N GLU A 19 26.43 38.24 -17.28
CA GLU A 19 27.00 37.04 -17.86
C GLU A 19 26.04 35.86 -17.71
N TRP A 20 25.42 35.67 -16.55
CA TRP A 20 24.34 34.73 -16.31
C TRP A 20 23.20 34.89 -17.33
N ASP A 21 22.71 36.12 -17.53
CA ASP A 21 21.60 36.40 -18.45
C ASP A 21 21.92 35.95 -19.89
N ARG A 22 23.20 36.00 -20.29
CA ARG A 22 23.72 35.59 -21.61
C ARG A 22 24.25 34.15 -21.66
N ALA A 23 24.42 33.49 -20.52
CA ALA A 23 25.11 32.20 -20.44
C ALA A 23 24.26 31.02 -20.96
N PRO A 24 24.87 30.04 -21.65
CA PRO A 24 24.23 28.78 -21.95
C PRO A 24 23.98 27.95 -20.68
N LYS A 25 23.06 26.99 -20.75
CA LYS A 25 22.61 26.17 -19.60
C LYS A 25 23.76 25.57 -18.76
N GLU A 26 24.83 25.06 -19.38
CA GLU A 26 25.95 24.45 -18.66
C GLU A 26 26.78 25.47 -17.87
N LYS A 27 26.90 26.70 -18.38
CA LYS A 27 27.62 27.76 -17.67
C LYS A 27 26.78 28.35 -16.53
N ARG A 28 25.45 28.44 -16.69
CA ARG A 28 24.54 28.73 -15.56
C ARG A 28 24.56 27.62 -14.51
N ARG A 29 24.61 26.35 -14.92
CA ARG A 29 24.79 25.20 -14.01
C ARG A 29 26.09 25.29 -13.22
N GLN A 30 27.20 25.65 -13.87
CA GLN A 30 28.47 25.90 -13.17
C GLN A 30 28.34 27.04 -12.16
N PHE A 31 27.78 28.20 -12.55
CA PHE A 31 27.55 29.33 -11.63
C PHE A 31 26.68 28.95 -10.41
N LEU A 32 25.72 28.04 -10.56
CA LEU A 32 24.96 27.51 -9.42
C LEU A 32 25.77 26.56 -8.56
N GLN A 33 26.57 25.68 -9.15
CA GLN A 33 27.46 24.79 -8.38
C GLN A 33 28.48 25.61 -7.58
N ASP A 34 29.14 26.56 -8.22
CA ASP A 34 30.08 27.49 -7.59
C ASP A 34 29.42 28.23 -6.41
N PHE A 35 28.15 28.64 -6.56
CA PHE A 35 27.38 29.29 -5.48
C PHE A 35 27.01 28.32 -4.34
N ILE A 36 26.54 27.11 -4.66
CA ILE A 36 26.19 26.08 -3.67
C ILE A 36 27.39 25.73 -2.80
N ASP A 37 28.56 25.54 -3.42
CA ASP A 37 29.80 25.14 -2.75
C ASP A 37 30.37 26.26 -1.85
N GLN A 38 30.00 27.53 -2.08
CA GLN A 38 30.48 28.70 -1.33
C GLN A 38 29.51 29.21 -0.23
N HIS A 39 28.21 28.92 -0.34
CA HIS A 39 27.17 29.57 0.48
C HIS A 39 26.30 28.61 1.32
N HIS A 40 26.73 27.37 1.50
CA HIS A 40 26.14 26.50 2.54
C HIS A 40 26.22 27.19 3.93
N ASP A 41 25.17 27.06 4.73
CA ASP A 41 25.04 27.57 6.11
C ASP A 41 25.19 29.10 6.33
N ARG A 42 25.03 29.93 5.30
CA ARG A 42 25.05 31.41 5.43
C ARG A 42 23.72 32.01 5.91
N SER A 43 23.76 33.11 6.67
CA SER A 43 22.57 33.90 7.00
C SER A 43 22.14 34.84 5.87
N GLY A 44 20.88 35.30 5.87
CA GLY A 44 20.35 36.24 4.87
C GLY A 44 21.16 37.55 4.75
N PRO A 45 21.52 38.21 5.87
CA PRO A 45 22.39 39.40 5.84
C PRO A 45 23.81 39.12 5.31
N GLU A 46 24.35 37.92 5.51
CA GLU A 46 25.62 37.52 4.89
C GLU A 46 25.46 37.31 3.38
N LEU A 47 24.39 36.66 2.93
CA LEU A 47 24.09 36.50 1.50
C LEU A 47 23.97 37.86 0.80
N GLU A 48 23.31 38.85 1.42
CA GLU A 48 23.28 40.21 0.88
C GLU A 48 24.65 40.92 0.95
N SER A 49 25.47 40.64 1.95
CA SER A 49 26.83 41.21 2.04
C SER A 49 27.75 40.66 0.93
N GLU A 50 27.79 39.34 0.76
CA GLU A 50 28.63 38.65 -0.23
C GLU A 50 28.14 38.93 -1.67
N LEU A 51 26.82 38.97 -1.89
CA LEU A 51 26.20 39.28 -3.19
C LEU A 51 26.04 40.80 -3.44
N ALA A 52 26.78 41.64 -2.71
CA ALA A 52 26.87 43.09 -2.89
C ALA A 52 25.52 43.83 -2.94
N GLN A 53 24.59 43.45 -2.06
CA GLN A 53 23.21 43.93 -1.93
C GLN A 53 22.33 43.66 -3.17
N MET A 54 22.55 42.52 -3.82
CA MET A 54 21.79 42.07 -5.00
C MET A 54 21.30 40.62 -4.88
N ALA A 55 21.12 40.09 -3.66
CA ALA A 55 20.67 38.71 -3.46
C ALA A 55 19.29 38.46 -4.10
N SER A 56 18.31 39.34 -3.84
CA SER A 56 16.99 39.34 -4.49
C SER A 56 17.06 39.31 -6.03
N LEU A 57 17.99 40.05 -6.63
CA LEU A 57 18.17 40.09 -8.09
C LEU A 57 18.74 38.77 -8.66
N PHE A 58 19.42 37.96 -7.86
CA PHE A 58 19.87 36.63 -8.24
C PHE A 58 18.80 35.57 -7.96
N LEU A 59 18.13 35.65 -6.80
CA LEU A 59 16.98 34.81 -6.44
C LEU A 59 15.86 34.88 -7.50
N ALA A 60 15.47 36.08 -7.92
CA ALA A 60 14.46 36.27 -8.97
C ALA A 60 14.85 35.57 -10.28
N ARG A 61 16.14 35.57 -10.65
CA ARG A 61 16.65 34.85 -11.84
C ARG A 61 16.57 33.33 -11.68
N ILE A 62 16.85 32.80 -10.49
CA ILE A 62 16.70 31.37 -10.18
C ILE A 62 15.22 30.98 -10.26
N CYS A 63 14.32 31.73 -9.60
CA CYS A 63 12.88 31.50 -9.65
C CYS A 63 12.31 31.54 -11.08
N VAL A 64 12.75 32.48 -11.92
CA VAL A 64 12.38 32.54 -13.34
C VAL A 64 12.96 31.37 -14.13
N TRP A 65 14.21 30.96 -13.88
CA TRP A 65 14.81 29.84 -14.61
C TRP A 65 14.15 28.49 -14.25
N ILE A 66 13.75 28.29 -13.00
CA ILE A 66 12.98 27.11 -12.55
C ILE A 66 11.66 27.03 -13.32
N LYS A 67 10.88 28.11 -13.37
CA LYS A 67 9.63 28.17 -14.16
C LYS A 67 9.82 27.86 -15.65
N LEU A 68 10.98 28.14 -16.21
CA LEU A 68 11.31 27.85 -17.62
C LEU A 68 11.86 26.44 -17.85
N THR A 69 12.28 25.72 -16.79
CA THR A 69 13.00 24.43 -16.92
C THR A 69 12.44 23.26 -16.11
N TYR A 70 11.54 23.47 -15.15
CA TYR A 70 10.96 22.41 -14.31
C TYR A 70 10.34 21.26 -15.13
N MET A 71 9.63 21.59 -16.22
CA MET A 71 9.06 20.62 -17.17
C MET A 71 10.07 19.88 -18.05
N SER A 72 11.33 20.34 -18.13
CA SER A 72 12.41 19.68 -18.91
C SER A 72 13.51 19.06 -18.04
N GLY A 73 13.48 19.24 -16.72
CA GLY A 73 14.50 18.71 -15.80
C GLY A 73 15.91 19.28 -16.00
N THR A 74 16.04 20.37 -16.77
CA THR A 74 17.34 20.94 -17.19
C THR A 74 18.00 21.67 -16.02
N CYS A 75 19.11 21.14 -15.51
CA CYS A 75 19.90 21.74 -14.42
C CYS A 75 19.05 22.05 -13.17
N LEU A 76 18.06 21.21 -12.89
CA LEU A 76 16.98 21.49 -11.95
C LEU A 76 17.40 21.22 -10.50
N THR A 77 18.23 20.21 -10.25
CA THR A 77 18.85 19.92 -8.96
C THR A 77 19.56 21.16 -8.41
N GLU A 78 20.44 21.75 -9.23
CA GLU A 78 21.30 22.86 -8.85
C GLU A 78 20.47 24.14 -8.61
N GLN A 79 19.42 24.35 -9.42
CA GLN A 79 18.48 25.46 -9.21
C GLN A 79 17.73 25.36 -7.89
N LEU A 80 17.26 24.16 -7.52
CA LEU A 80 16.54 23.93 -6.26
C LEU A 80 17.47 23.96 -5.05
N GLN A 81 18.72 23.52 -5.19
CA GLN A 81 19.75 23.64 -4.14
C GLN A 81 20.12 25.10 -3.86
N ALA A 82 20.36 25.90 -4.90
CA ALA A 82 20.61 27.33 -4.73
C ALA A 82 19.40 28.06 -4.13
N LEU A 83 18.17 27.73 -4.56
CA LEU A 83 16.94 28.24 -3.97
C LEU A 83 16.78 27.84 -2.50
N HIS A 84 17.13 26.60 -2.14
CA HIS A 84 17.12 26.13 -0.75
C HIS A 84 18.04 26.97 0.14
N ILE A 85 19.24 27.32 -0.32
CA ILE A 85 20.16 28.21 0.43
C ILE A 85 19.49 29.56 0.76
N PHE A 86 18.85 30.21 -0.23
CA PHE A 86 18.16 31.48 0.02
C PHE A 86 17.02 31.37 1.03
N LEU A 87 16.18 30.33 0.97
CA LEU A 87 15.00 30.23 1.83
C LEU A 87 15.28 29.62 3.21
N ALA A 88 16.29 28.75 3.33
CA ALA A 88 16.73 28.16 4.59
C ALA A 88 17.60 29.11 5.45
N ALA A 89 18.19 30.14 4.85
CA ALA A 89 19.05 31.09 5.55
C ALA A 89 18.34 31.80 6.71
N SER A 90 19.04 32.00 7.83
CA SER A 90 18.53 32.78 8.96
C SER A 90 18.13 34.20 8.52
N SER A 91 16.92 34.63 8.91
CA SER A 91 16.31 35.92 8.53
C SER A 91 15.93 36.07 7.05
N SER A 92 15.68 34.98 6.32
CA SER A 92 15.27 34.94 4.89
C SER A 92 13.89 35.55 4.54
N HIS A 93 13.29 36.39 5.38
CA HIS A 93 11.90 36.85 5.21
C HIS A 93 11.62 37.64 3.92
N SER A 94 12.58 38.40 3.40
CA SER A 94 12.49 39.04 2.07
C SER A 94 12.41 37.99 0.97
N PHE A 95 13.38 37.08 0.92
CA PHE A 95 13.49 36.01 -0.05
C PHE A 95 12.26 35.07 -0.06
N LEU A 96 11.69 34.80 1.11
CA LEU A 96 10.46 34.04 1.26
C LEU A 96 9.24 34.77 0.67
N LEU A 97 9.11 36.08 0.90
CA LEU A 97 8.04 36.88 0.30
C LEU A 97 8.20 36.97 -1.22
N GLU A 98 9.40 37.24 -1.72
CA GLU A 98 9.70 37.25 -3.15
C GLU A 98 9.37 35.89 -3.81
N PHE A 99 9.75 34.77 -3.19
CA PHE A 99 9.42 33.44 -3.69
C PHE A 99 7.90 33.17 -3.73
N LEU A 100 7.15 33.67 -2.74
CA LEU A 100 5.68 33.60 -2.71
C LEU A 100 5.04 34.50 -3.79
N GLU A 101 5.49 35.74 -3.96
CA GLU A 101 5.01 36.68 -4.99
C GLU A 101 5.30 36.17 -6.40
N HIS A 102 6.45 35.55 -6.61
CA HIS A 102 6.76 34.83 -7.84
C HIS A 102 5.97 33.52 -7.99
N GLY A 103 5.04 33.17 -7.09
CA GLY A 103 4.20 31.97 -7.20
C GLY A 103 4.98 30.66 -7.13
N GLY A 104 6.17 30.67 -6.53
CA GLY A 104 7.10 29.54 -6.51
C GLY A 104 6.51 28.28 -5.86
N VAL A 105 5.62 28.45 -4.87
CA VAL A 105 4.87 27.38 -4.21
C VAL A 105 4.12 26.50 -5.22
N LEU A 106 3.40 27.09 -6.18
CA LEU A 106 2.67 26.35 -7.22
C LEU A 106 3.65 25.62 -8.16
N CYS A 107 4.72 26.29 -8.58
CA CYS A 107 5.73 25.72 -9.46
C CYS A 107 6.42 24.47 -8.86
N LEU A 108 6.65 24.46 -7.54
CA LEU A 108 7.21 23.30 -6.83
C LEU A 108 6.18 22.18 -6.63
N GLN A 109 4.90 22.52 -6.40
CA GLN A 109 3.83 21.52 -6.32
C GLN A 109 3.63 20.78 -7.64
N GLU A 110 3.65 21.48 -8.77
CA GLU A 110 3.61 20.88 -10.11
C GLU A 110 4.84 20.00 -10.40
N LEU A 111 6.02 20.40 -9.90
CA LEU A 111 7.25 19.59 -9.98
C LEU A 111 7.11 18.28 -9.20
N CYS A 112 6.62 18.33 -7.95
CA CYS A 112 6.35 17.14 -7.13
C CYS A 112 5.33 16.19 -7.78
N LEU A 113 4.35 16.74 -8.51
CA LEU A 113 3.35 15.97 -9.27
C LEU A 113 3.85 15.44 -10.62
N SER A 114 5.05 15.81 -11.08
CA SER A 114 5.57 15.41 -12.39
C SER A 114 5.84 13.90 -12.46
N PRO A 115 5.15 13.14 -13.34
CA PRO A 115 5.30 11.69 -13.42
C PRO A 115 6.69 11.27 -13.91
N ASN A 116 7.31 12.09 -14.76
CA ASN A 116 8.62 11.83 -15.37
C ASN A 116 9.75 12.68 -14.75
N GLY A 117 9.47 13.49 -13.72
CA GLY A 117 10.48 14.27 -13.01
C GLY A 117 11.43 13.37 -12.21
N LYS A 118 12.71 13.75 -12.10
CA LYS A 118 13.69 12.97 -11.31
C LYS A 118 13.30 12.99 -9.84
N GLU A 119 13.46 11.87 -9.15
CA GLU A 119 13.18 11.78 -7.71
C GLU A 119 14.02 12.77 -6.88
N VAL A 120 15.27 13.03 -7.29
CA VAL A 120 16.14 14.04 -6.66
C VAL A 120 15.58 15.47 -6.84
N ASP A 121 15.01 15.80 -8.00
CA ASP A 121 14.39 17.11 -8.24
C ASP A 121 13.14 17.26 -7.35
N LYS A 122 12.28 16.24 -7.27
CA LYS A 122 11.08 16.22 -6.38
C LYS A 122 11.47 16.41 -4.91
N ARG A 123 12.51 15.70 -4.46
CA ARG A 123 13.03 15.76 -3.09
C ARG A 123 13.52 17.15 -2.72
N TRP A 124 14.26 17.82 -3.60
CA TRP A 124 14.68 19.20 -3.36
C TRP A 124 13.50 20.19 -3.38
N ALA A 125 12.51 19.99 -4.24
CA ALA A 125 11.27 20.78 -4.21
C ALA A 125 10.52 20.63 -2.88
N LEU A 126 10.44 19.42 -2.33
CA LEU A 126 9.87 19.15 -1.00
C LEU A 126 10.68 19.82 0.11
N LYS A 127 12.02 19.76 0.06
CA LYS A 127 12.88 20.48 1.03
C LYS A 127 12.66 21.99 1.01
N VAL A 128 12.61 22.61 -0.17
CA VAL A 128 12.35 24.04 -0.31
C VAL A 128 10.95 24.41 0.22
N LEU A 129 9.93 23.57 -0.03
CA LEU A 129 8.59 23.75 0.56
C LEU A 129 8.62 23.59 2.10
N SER A 130 9.45 22.72 2.66
CA SER A 130 9.67 22.61 4.11
C SER A 130 10.34 23.85 4.70
N CYS A 131 11.29 24.49 4.02
CA CYS A 131 11.86 25.78 4.44
C CYS A 131 10.75 26.84 4.55
N VAL A 132 9.91 26.95 3.52
CA VAL A 132 8.77 27.88 3.49
C VAL A 132 7.77 27.55 4.60
N ALA A 133 7.41 26.29 4.81
CA ALA A 133 6.49 25.88 5.88
C ALA A 133 7.06 26.16 7.29
N ASN A 134 8.37 26.00 7.50
CA ASN A 134 9.02 26.28 8.77
C ASN A 134 9.15 27.77 9.10
N ALA A 135 9.02 28.68 8.12
CA ALA A 135 9.05 30.12 8.34
C ALA A 135 7.83 30.69 9.12
N GLY A 136 6.81 29.86 9.40
CA GLY A 136 5.72 30.17 10.32
C GLY A 136 4.33 29.86 9.76
N THR A 137 3.31 29.84 10.63
CA THR A 137 1.96 29.35 10.30
C THR A 137 1.35 30.02 9.07
N ARG A 138 1.54 31.33 8.85
CA ARG A 138 1.07 32.02 7.63
C ARG A 138 1.57 31.36 6.34
N TYR A 139 2.84 30.95 6.29
CA TYR A 139 3.41 30.27 5.12
C TYR A 139 2.90 28.84 4.97
N LYS A 140 2.70 28.11 6.09
CA LYS A 140 2.00 26.80 6.09
C LYS A 140 0.60 26.92 5.50
N GLU A 141 -0.16 27.93 5.93
CA GLU A 141 -1.51 28.20 5.42
C GLU A 141 -1.50 28.51 3.92
N THR A 142 -0.58 29.36 3.43
CA THR A 142 -0.44 29.63 1.97
C THR A 142 -0.14 28.35 1.17
N ILE A 143 0.74 27.47 1.65
CA ILE A 143 1.00 26.17 0.99
C ILE A 143 -0.29 25.33 0.93
N CYS A 144 -1.07 25.29 2.02
CA CYS A 144 -2.32 24.52 2.09
C CYS A 144 -3.43 25.11 1.21
N GLU A 145 -3.58 26.43 1.16
CA GLU A 145 -4.52 27.16 0.30
C GLU A 145 -4.23 26.93 -1.20
N CYS A 146 -2.96 26.84 -1.58
CA CYS A 146 -2.52 26.42 -2.90
C CYS A 146 -2.71 24.91 -3.19
N TYR A 147 -3.53 24.18 -2.42
CA TYR A 147 -3.73 22.72 -2.50
C TYR A 147 -2.46 21.87 -2.23
N GLY A 148 -1.43 22.43 -1.60
CA GLY A 148 -0.14 21.77 -1.39
C GLY A 148 -0.22 20.43 -0.65
N ILE A 149 -1.16 20.29 0.28
CA ILE A 149 -1.43 19.01 0.98
C ILE A 149 -1.69 17.89 -0.03
N ARG A 150 -2.50 18.14 -1.08
CA ARG A 150 -2.79 17.16 -2.12
C ARG A 150 -1.54 16.85 -2.94
N ALA A 151 -0.80 17.87 -3.37
CA ALA A 151 0.40 17.70 -4.18
C ALA A 151 1.48 16.88 -3.45
N VAL A 152 1.69 17.13 -2.15
CA VAL A 152 2.68 16.41 -1.33
C VAL A 152 2.21 14.98 -1.02
N ALA A 153 0.94 14.77 -0.64
CA ALA A 153 0.40 13.43 -0.42
C ALA A 153 0.39 12.58 -1.71
N GLU A 154 0.08 13.18 -2.86
CA GLU A 154 0.11 12.50 -4.16
C GLU A 154 1.55 12.20 -4.61
N CYS A 155 2.52 13.08 -4.32
CA CYS A 155 3.95 12.81 -4.50
C CYS A 155 4.43 11.66 -3.60
N MET A 156 4.02 11.64 -2.32
CA MET A 156 4.32 10.56 -1.38
C MET A 156 3.77 9.20 -1.85
N ALA A 157 2.53 9.19 -2.37
CA ALA A 157 1.87 7.99 -2.86
C ALA A 157 2.43 7.44 -4.19
N LYS A 158 3.08 8.29 -5.00
CA LYS A 158 3.56 7.96 -6.36
C LYS A 158 5.09 7.91 -6.52
N SER A 159 5.85 8.43 -5.55
CA SER A 159 7.32 8.41 -5.58
C SER A 159 7.85 6.97 -5.50
N THR A 160 8.91 6.71 -6.26
CA THR A 160 9.67 5.44 -6.23
C THR A 160 10.90 5.51 -5.31
N SER A 161 11.18 6.65 -4.68
CA SER A 161 12.35 6.87 -3.82
C SER A 161 11.91 7.08 -2.37
N GLU A 162 12.34 6.19 -1.48
CA GLU A 162 11.99 6.28 -0.05
C GLU A 162 12.41 7.61 0.57
N GLU A 163 13.60 8.11 0.23
CA GLU A 163 14.10 9.42 0.66
C GLU A 163 13.14 10.57 0.25
N THR A 164 12.52 10.48 -0.93
CA THR A 164 11.53 11.47 -1.39
C THR A 164 10.18 11.29 -0.67
N GLN A 165 9.78 10.06 -0.34
CA GLN A 165 8.59 9.79 0.47
C GLN A 165 8.75 10.28 1.91
N GLU A 166 9.95 10.16 2.49
CA GLU A 166 10.29 10.65 3.83
C GLU A 166 10.23 12.18 3.90
N GLU A 167 10.82 12.90 2.93
CA GLU A 167 10.67 14.36 2.84
C GLU A 167 9.21 14.81 2.65
N ALA A 168 8.43 14.08 1.85
CA ALA A 168 7.00 14.37 1.66
C ALA A 168 6.20 14.15 2.96
N ARG A 169 6.49 13.07 3.69
CA ARG A 169 5.92 12.78 5.01
C ARG A 169 6.30 13.86 6.04
N ASN A 170 7.56 14.28 6.06
CA ASN A 170 8.06 15.31 6.97
C ASN A 170 7.37 16.66 6.68
N LEU A 171 7.22 17.04 5.41
CA LEU A 171 6.49 18.23 5.01
C LEU A 171 5.00 18.17 5.41
N LEU A 172 4.33 17.03 5.24
CA LEU A 172 2.95 16.86 5.72
C LEU A 172 2.85 17.04 7.24
N GLN A 173 3.77 16.44 8.01
CA GLN A 173 3.81 16.63 9.47
C GLN A 173 4.02 18.10 9.84
N ILE A 174 4.99 18.79 9.23
CA ILE A 174 5.23 20.23 9.42
C ILE A 174 3.97 21.04 9.09
N LEU A 175 3.23 20.72 8.02
CA LEU A 175 2.02 21.45 7.62
C LEU A 175 0.84 21.28 8.61
N ALA A 176 0.83 20.25 9.46
CA ALA A 176 -0.18 20.07 10.51
C ALA A 176 0.26 20.68 11.86
N GLU A 177 1.54 20.58 12.21
CA GLU A 177 2.06 21.06 13.50
C GLU A 177 1.92 22.58 13.66
N GLY A 178 1.25 23.02 14.73
CA GLY A 178 0.96 24.44 14.97
C GLY A 178 -0.02 25.07 13.96
N ASN A 179 -0.75 24.25 13.19
CA ASN A 179 -1.67 24.69 12.14
C ASN A 179 -3.07 24.04 12.30
N PRO A 180 -3.88 24.49 13.29
CA PRO A 180 -5.19 23.92 13.55
C PRO A 180 -6.16 24.08 12.36
N ARG A 181 -6.00 25.15 11.56
CA ARG A 181 -6.83 25.46 10.38
C ARG A 181 -6.77 24.35 9.32
N PHE A 182 -5.61 23.74 9.11
CA PHE A 182 -5.40 22.72 8.06
C PHE A 182 -5.02 21.33 8.58
N SER A 183 -4.77 21.16 9.88
CA SER A 183 -4.47 19.86 10.52
C SER A 183 -5.40 18.73 10.05
N ASP A 184 -6.71 18.98 9.96
CA ASP A 184 -7.69 17.99 9.50
C ASP A 184 -7.61 17.67 8.00
N GLN A 185 -7.26 18.65 7.16
CA GLN A 185 -7.04 18.41 5.74
C GLN A 185 -5.74 17.62 5.51
N VAL A 186 -4.68 17.87 6.30
CA VAL A 186 -3.44 17.07 6.27
C VAL A 186 -3.71 15.62 6.69
N TYR A 187 -4.40 15.44 7.81
CA TYR A 187 -4.76 14.13 8.35
C TYR A 187 -5.63 13.32 7.36
N LYS A 188 -6.63 13.96 6.73
CA LYS A 188 -7.40 13.37 5.62
C LYS A 188 -6.54 13.08 4.37
N GLY A 189 -5.55 13.93 4.08
CA GLY A 189 -4.57 13.72 3.01
C GLY A 189 -3.74 12.45 3.23
N LEU A 190 -3.22 12.23 4.44
CA LEU A 190 -2.48 11.02 4.82
C LEU A 190 -3.36 9.75 4.71
N ILE A 191 -4.63 9.81 5.12
CA ILE A 191 -5.59 8.71 4.91
C ILE A 191 -5.81 8.44 3.41
N GLY A 192 -5.67 9.45 2.56
CA GLY A 192 -5.66 9.34 1.10
C GLY A 192 -4.41 8.70 0.49
N VAL A 193 -3.29 8.61 1.22
CA VAL A 193 -2.06 7.90 0.78
C VAL A 193 -2.20 6.39 0.95
N LEU A 194 -2.96 5.94 1.95
CA LEU A 194 -3.07 4.52 2.32
C LEU A 194 -3.45 3.55 1.18
N PRO A 195 -4.30 3.91 0.18
CA PRO A 195 -4.58 3.05 -0.98
C PRO A 195 -3.48 2.93 -2.04
N CYS A 196 -2.29 3.50 -1.84
CA CYS A 196 -1.17 3.38 -2.79
C CYS A 196 -0.52 1.98 -2.76
N HIS A 197 0.39 1.72 -3.70
CA HIS A 197 1.09 0.42 -3.83
C HIS A 197 2.53 0.43 -3.29
N SER A 198 2.95 1.47 -2.56
CA SER A 198 4.28 1.53 -1.95
C SER A 198 4.20 1.20 -0.45
N PRO A 199 4.80 0.10 0.02
CA PRO A 199 4.75 -0.30 1.43
C PRO A 199 5.36 0.76 2.36
N LYS A 200 6.48 1.36 1.95
CA LYS A 200 7.14 2.46 2.67
C LYS A 200 6.23 3.68 2.80
N ALA A 201 5.53 4.09 1.73
CA ALA A 201 4.57 5.19 1.79
C ALA A 201 3.37 4.87 2.71
N GLN A 202 2.83 3.64 2.65
CA GLN A 202 1.79 3.19 3.56
C GLN A 202 2.27 3.25 5.02
N GLN A 203 3.44 2.70 5.32
CA GLN A 203 4.05 2.70 6.66
C GLN A 203 4.26 4.12 7.20
N LEU A 204 4.89 5.00 6.41
CA LEU A 204 5.13 6.40 6.75
C LEU A 204 3.83 7.18 6.98
N ALA A 205 2.79 6.92 6.19
CA ALA A 205 1.48 7.52 6.36
C ALA A 205 0.81 7.04 7.66
N LEU A 206 0.81 5.73 7.95
CA LEU A 206 0.28 5.14 9.19
C LEU A 206 0.98 5.72 10.43
N GLN A 207 2.31 5.76 10.45
CA GLN A 207 3.08 6.36 11.54
C GLN A 207 2.71 7.83 11.78
N THR A 208 2.52 8.60 10.72
CA THR A 208 2.19 10.03 10.82
C THR A 208 0.72 10.26 11.22
N ILE A 209 -0.21 9.41 10.77
CA ILE A 209 -1.60 9.38 11.24
C ILE A 209 -1.65 9.14 12.75
N ARG A 210 -0.85 8.19 13.28
CA ARG A 210 -0.78 7.91 14.73
C ARG A 210 -0.30 9.11 15.54
N VAL A 211 0.79 9.77 15.11
CA VAL A 211 1.29 10.99 15.76
C VAL A 211 0.22 12.08 15.78
N LEU A 212 -0.44 12.33 14.64
CA LEU A 212 -1.49 13.35 14.56
C LEU A 212 -2.79 12.96 15.29
N GLN A 213 -3.05 11.66 15.51
CA GLN A 213 -4.21 11.19 16.27
C GLN A 213 -4.08 11.48 17.77
N GLN A 214 -2.87 11.52 18.32
CA GLN A 214 -2.64 11.79 19.76
C GLN A 214 -3.09 13.20 20.20
N SER A 215 -3.24 14.14 19.27
CA SER A 215 -3.75 15.50 19.52
C SER A 215 -5.22 15.69 19.18
N ARG A 216 -5.96 14.60 18.93
CA ARG A 216 -7.37 14.62 18.50
C ARG A 216 -8.26 13.90 19.51
N GLU A 217 -9.51 14.32 19.62
CA GLU A 217 -10.54 13.68 20.46
C GLU A 217 -11.28 12.55 19.72
N THR A 218 -11.45 12.68 18.40
CA THR A 218 -12.16 11.73 17.54
C THR A 218 -11.25 11.18 16.45
N ALA A 219 -11.56 10.00 15.93
CA ALA A 219 -10.84 9.41 14.80
C ALA A 219 -11.72 9.38 13.54
N ASN A 220 -11.11 9.47 12.36
CA ASN A 220 -11.89 9.49 11.11
C ASN A 220 -12.36 8.07 10.76
N ARG A 221 -13.68 7.88 10.69
CA ARG A 221 -14.39 6.63 10.31
C ARG A 221 -13.78 5.93 9.08
N ALA A 222 -13.28 6.70 8.10
CA ALA A 222 -12.62 6.16 6.91
C ALA A 222 -11.37 5.30 7.20
N LEU A 223 -10.79 5.37 8.40
CA LEU A 223 -9.72 4.47 8.83
C LEU A 223 -10.17 3.01 8.92
N ILE A 224 -11.44 2.71 9.19
CA ILE A 224 -11.95 1.34 9.29
C ILE A 224 -11.73 0.60 7.96
N ASP A 225 -12.17 1.18 6.85
CA ASP A 225 -11.98 0.64 5.51
C ASP A 225 -10.50 0.49 5.14
N ARG A 226 -9.64 1.40 5.61
CA ARG A 226 -8.19 1.38 5.34
C ARG A 226 -7.45 0.35 6.19
N ILE A 227 -7.89 0.11 7.43
CA ILE A 227 -7.38 -0.98 8.27
C ILE A 227 -7.74 -2.33 7.62
N ILE A 228 -9.01 -2.52 7.24
CA ILE A 228 -9.47 -3.74 6.54
C ILE A 228 -8.63 -3.99 5.28
N TYR A 229 -8.47 -2.97 4.43
CA TYR A 229 -7.66 -3.05 3.22
C TYR A 229 -6.20 -3.43 3.52
N LEU A 230 -5.53 -2.71 4.42
CA LEU A 230 -4.10 -2.90 4.65
C LEU A 230 -3.75 -4.18 5.43
N LEU A 231 -4.70 -4.81 6.13
CA LEU A 231 -4.54 -6.15 6.69
C LEU A 231 -4.41 -7.25 5.61
N GLU A 232 -4.69 -6.96 4.34
CA GLU A 232 -4.44 -7.85 3.20
C GLU A 232 -3.00 -7.75 2.65
N SER A 233 -2.22 -6.77 3.12
CA SER A 233 -0.85 -6.55 2.65
C SER A 233 0.09 -7.69 3.03
N LEU A 234 0.87 -8.16 2.05
CA LEU A 234 1.94 -9.14 2.25
C LEU A 234 3.18 -8.51 2.94
N HIS A 235 3.23 -7.18 3.08
CA HIS A 235 4.35 -6.47 3.67
C HIS A 235 4.20 -6.38 5.19
N LEU A 236 5.03 -7.14 5.92
CA LEU A 236 4.96 -7.25 7.38
C LEU A 236 5.13 -5.89 8.10
N GLU A 237 5.87 -4.96 7.51
CA GLU A 237 6.07 -3.58 7.99
C GLU A 237 4.81 -2.70 7.90
N VAL A 238 3.91 -3.02 6.96
CA VAL A 238 2.59 -2.39 6.82
C VAL A 238 1.64 -3.03 7.81
N GLN A 239 1.59 -4.37 7.88
CA GLN A 239 0.77 -5.09 8.86
C GLN A 239 1.07 -4.64 10.30
N SER A 240 2.35 -4.50 10.69
CA SER A 240 2.71 -4.04 12.04
C SER A 240 2.26 -2.59 12.28
N ALA A 241 2.50 -1.69 11.33
CA ALA A 241 2.05 -0.30 11.44
C ALA A 241 0.52 -0.15 11.50
N VAL A 242 -0.24 -1.02 10.82
CA VAL A 242 -1.70 -1.10 10.94
C VAL A 242 -2.12 -1.60 12.32
N ILE A 243 -1.51 -2.68 12.82
CA ILE A 243 -1.82 -3.24 14.14
C ILE A 243 -1.51 -2.22 15.24
N GLU A 244 -0.40 -1.48 15.14
CA GLU A 244 -0.07 -0.42 16.09
C GLU A 244 -1.06 0.77 16.01
N LEU A 245 -1.52 1.16 14.81
CA LEU A 245 -2.61 2.13 14.68
C LEU A 245 -3.90 1.62 15.32
N VAL A 246 -4.26 0.34 15.11
CA VAL A 246 -5.45 -0.28 15.73
C VAL A 246 -5.37 -0.23 17.26
N ARG A 247 -4.21 -0.53 17.87
CA ARG A 247 -4.00 -0.43 19.33
C ARG A 247 -4.23 0.98 19.86
N ASP A 248 -3.71 2.00 19.17
CA ASP A 248 -3.93 3.40 19.53
C ASP A 248 -5.41 3.80 19.37
N LEU A 249 -6.10 3.29 18.33
CA LEU A 249 -7.51 3.56 18.05
C LEU A 249 -8.50 2.92 19.04
N MET A 250 -8.09 1.95 19.87
CA MET A 250 -8.96 1.36 20.90
C MET A 250 -9.42 2.35 21.98
N ARG A 251 -8.83 3.55 22.02
CA ARG A 251 -9.21 4.63 22.95
C ARG A 251 -10.27 5.59 22.39
N PHE A 252 -10.73 5.37 21.15
CA PHE A 252 -11.56 6.30 20.37
C PHE A 252 -12.94 5.73 20.02
N ASP A 253 -13.82 6.58 19.48
CA ASP A 253 -15.20 6.27 19.11
C ASP A 253 -15.36 5.18 18.03
N LEU A 254 -14.26 4.83 17.35
CA LEU A 254 -14.19 3.77 16.34
C LEU A 254 -13.92 2.37 16.92
N ALA A 255 -13.58 2.25 18.21
CA ALA A 255 -13.05 1.01 18.77
C ALA A 255 -13.97 -0.20 18.52
N ASP A 256 -15.27 -0.07 18.82
CA ASP A 256 -16.23 -1.17 18.65
C ASP A 256 -16.50 -1.51 17.17
N ASP A 257 -16.54 -0.52 16.27
CA ASP A 257 -16.63 -0.75 14.81
C ASP A 257 -15.41 -1.54 14.30
N ILE A 258 -14.20 -1.21 14.79
CA ILE A 258 -12.96 -1.91 14.43
C ILE A 258 -12.95 -3.35 14.97
N LEU A 259 -13.44 -3.58 16.19
CA LEU A 259 -13.56 -4.95 16.74
C LEU A 259 -14.55 -5.80 15.93
N VAL A 260 -15.68 -5.22 15.50
CA VAL A 260 -16.64 -5.89 14.59
C VAL A 260 -15.97 -6.24 13.26
N ALA A 261 -15.21 -5.31 12.67
CA ALA A 261 -14.48 -5.56 11.43
C ALA A 261 -13.46 -6.70 11.57
N LEU A 262 -12.62 -6.68 12.61
CA LEU A 262 -11.60 -7.70 12.86
C LEU A 262 -12.22 -9.10 13.05
N VAL A 263 -13.31 -9.20 13.81
CA VAL A 263 -13.99 -10.50 14.02
C VAL A 263 -14.73 -10.97 12.77
N THR A 264 -15.18 -10.05 11.91
CA THR A 264 -15.75 -10.38 10.59
C THR A 264 -14.68 -10.96 9.64
N LEU A 265 -13.46 -10.40 9.64
CA LEU A 265 -12.35 -10.91 8.81
C LEU A 265 -11.91 -12.35 9.18
N LEU A 266 -12.23 -12.83 10.38
CA LEU A 266 -11.98 -14.22 10.76
C LEU A 266 -12.86 -15.24 10.00
N ARG A 267 -14.01 -14.82 9.45
CA ARG A 267 -14.88 -15.63 8.58
C ARG A 267 -15.04 -14.95 7.20
N PRO A 268 -14.09 -15.14 6.26
CA PRO A 268 -14.20 -14.64 4.89
C PRO A 268 -15.53 -14.97 4.21
N GLN A 269 -16.01 -14.08 3.33
CA GLN A 269 -17.23 -14.29 2.53
C GLN A 269 -17.12 -15.47 1.53
N ARG A 270 -15.91 -15.97 1.29
CA ARG A 270 -15.64 -17.24 0.60
C ARG A 270 -15.52 -18.34 1.65
N GLU A 271 -16.37 -19.35 1.55
CA GLU A 271 -16.24 -20.60 2.30
C GLU A 271 -14.94 -21.33 1.93
N ILE A 272 -14.32 -21.97 2.93
CA ILE A 272 -13.10 -22.78 2.77
C ILE A 272 -13.49 -24.05 1.99
N GLN A 273 -12.83 -24.32 0.86
CA GLN A 273 -13.23 -25.35 -0.10
C GLN A 273 -12.70 -26.74 0.25
N LEU A 274 -12.88 -27.14 1.52
CA LEU A 274 -12.52 -28.45 2.09
C LEU A 274 -12.90 -29.63 1.17
N GLY A 275 -14.06 -29.56 0.52
CA GLY A 275 -14.56 -30.57 -0.42
C GLY A 275 -13.59 -30.95 -1.56
N LYS A 276 -12.72 -30.02 -2.00
CA LYS A 276 -11.68 -30.33 -3.01
C LYS A 276 -10.57 -31.20 -2.44
N LEU A 277 -10.09 -30.86 -1.24
CA LEU A 277 -9.06 -31.62 -0.53
C LEU A 277 -9.56 -33.02 -0.17
N PHE A 278 -10.86 -33.18 0.15
CA PHE A 278 -11.48 -34.50 0.29
C PHE A 278 -11.44 -35.32 -1.01
N THR A 279 -11.78 -34.75 -2.17
CA THR A 279 -11.68 -35.46 -3.45
C THR A 279 -10.23 -35.79 -3.84
N GLU A 280 -9.28 -34.90 -3.57
CA GLU A 280 -7.86 -35.13 -3.85
C GLU A 280 -7.30 -36.25 -2.96
N ALA A 281 -7.62 -36.24 -1.66
CA ALA A 281 -7.22 -37.30 -0.73
C ALA A 281 -7.76 -38.69 -1.13
N VAL A 282 -9.02 -38.79 -1.57
CA VAL A 282 -9.60 -40.05 -2.08
C VAL A 282 -8.98 -40.46 -3.42
N SER A 283 -8.67 -39.51 -4.31
CA SER A 283 -7.99 -39.84 -5.58
C SER A 283 -6.57 -40.40 -5.39
N GLY A 284 -5.95 -40.16 -4.22
CA GLY A 284 -4.65 -40.70 -3.85
C GLY A 284 -4.64 -42.11 -3.27
N SER A 285 -5.79 -42.67 -2.84
CA SER A 285 -5.85 -44.01 -2.22
C SER A 285 -5.99 -45.16 -3.23
N ASP A 286 -6.56 -44.89 -4.41
CA ASP A 286 -7.08 -45.96 -5.29
C ASP A 286 -6.04 -46.48 -6.30
N SER A 287 -4.75 -46.39 -5.97
CA SER A 287 -3.62 -46.80 -6.83
C SER A 287 -2.83 -47.99 -6.28
N SER A 288 -3.52 -49.03 -5.79
CA SER A 288 -2.86 -50.28 -5.35
C SER A 288 -3.72 -51.56 -5.54
N SER A 289 -4.10 -51.87 -6.79
CA SER A 289 -4.57 -53.21 -7.16
C SER A 289 -4.28 -53.53 -8.63
N ASP A 290 -3.02 -53.79 -8.95
CA ASP A 290 -2.60 -54.34 -10.24
C ASP A 290 -1.91 -55.69 -10.02
N MET A 291 -2.62 -56.77 -10.39
CA MET A 291 -2.10 -58.13 -10.52
C MET A 291 -2.83 -58.78 -11.71
N SER A 292 -2.05 -59.25 -12.65
CA SER A 292 -2.46 -59.57 -14.03
C SER A 292 -2.68 -61.06 -14.28
N GLU A 293 -3.60 -61.40 -15.20
CA GLU A 293 -3.59 -62.51 -16.18
C GLU A 293 -5.01 -62.63 -16.80
N SER A 294 -5.24 -63.03 -18.06
CA SER A 294 -4.35 -63.28 -19.22
C SER A 294 -5.14 -63.12 -20.55
N GLU A 295 -4.50 -63.44 -21.70
CA GLU A 295 -4.99 -63.25 -23.09
C GLU A 295 -6.02 -64.35 -23.51
N CYS A 296 -6.69 -64.39 -24.69
CA CYS A 296 -6.73 -63.60 -25.94
C CYS A 296 -7.99 -63.95 -26.79
N GLY A 297 -8.43 -63.05 -27.68
CA GLY A 297 -9.33 -63.32 -28.84
C GLY A 297 -10.83 -63.58 -28.55
N ASP A 298 -11.73 -63.55 -29.53
CA ASP A 298 -11.67 -62.93 -30.87
C ASP A 298 -13.10 -62.66 -31.41
N ASP A 299 -13.18 -61.78 -32.42
CA ASP A 299 -14.23 -61.57 -33.44
C ASP A 299 -15.77 -61.51 -33.15
N SER A 300 -16.38 -60.50 -33.81
CA SER A 300 -17.71 -60.53 -34.47
C SER A 300 -19.07 -60.32 -33.71
N ASP A 301 -19.77 -59.29 -34.19
CA ASP A 301 -21.17 -59.29 -34.72
C ASP A 301 -22.48 -59.11 -33.90
N VAL A 302 -23.49 -58.73 -34.70
CA VAL A 302 -24.83 -58.18 -34.46
C VAL A 302 -25.79 -58.82 -33.43
N ALA A 303 -26.30 -57.93 -32.57
CA ALA A 303 -27.73 -57.67 -32.25
C ALA A 303 -28.78 -58.82 -32.24
N SER A 304 -29.21 -59.22 -31.04
CA SER A 304 -30.62 -59.50 -30.65
C SER A 304 -30.71 -59.38 -29.12
N ALA A 305 -31.66 -58.69 -28.47
CA ALA A 305 -33.13 -58.61 -28.60
C ALA A 305 -33.88 -59.70 -27.81
N LEU A 306 -34.82 -59.24 -26.96
CA LEU A 306 -35.77 -59.99 -26.12
C LEU A 306 -35.21 -60.69 -24.85
N SER A 307 -35.94 -60.80 -23.73
CA SER A 307 -37.05 -59.98 -23.20
C SER A 307 -37.45 -60.40 -21.78
N GLN A 308 -38.07 -59.49 -21.00
CA GLN A 308 -39.04 -59.79 -19.91
C GLN A 308 -38.45 -60.50 -18.64
N ASN A 309 -39.03 -60.45 -17.43
CA ASN A 309 -40.20 -59.78 -16.82
C ASN A 309 -40.00 -59.74 -15.26
N GLU A 310 -40.78 -59.08 -14.38
CA GLU A 310 -42.04 -58.30 -14.48
C GLU A 310 -42.16 -57.30 -13.29
N VAL A 311 -42.97 -56.23 -13.48
CA VAL A 311 -43.84 -55.56 -12.48
C VAL A 311 -43.27 -55.17 -11.09
N SER A 312 -43.29 -53.88 -10.74
CA SER A 312 -44.47 -53.33 -10.04
C SER A 312 -44.91 -51.89 -10.39
N LYS A 313 -46.25 -51.74 -10.40
CA LYS A 313 -47.05 -50.54 -10.74
C LYS A 313 -46.75 -49.38 -9.77
N SER A 314 -46.55 -48.13 -10.20
CA SER A 314 -47.43 -47.21 -10.96
C SER A 314 -48.61 -46.62 -10.15
N SER A 315 -48.53 -45.30 -9.88
CA SER A 315 -49.68 -44.40 -9.75
C SER A 315 -49.27 -42.97 -10.19
N LYS A 316 -50.20 -42.18 -10.75
CA LYS A 316 -49.87 -40.97 -11.54
C LYS A 316 -51.01 -39.93 -11.60
N VAL A 317 -50.85 -38.80 -10.92
CA VAL A 317 -51.73 -37.61 -11.00
C VAL A 317 -50.81 -36.37 -11.02
N ARG A 318 -50.47 -35.82 -12.19
CA ARG A 318 -51.15 -34.74 -12.98
C ARG A 318 -50.96 -33.31 -12.43
N LYS A 319 -50.60 -32.41 -13.36
CA LYS A 319 -50.36 -30.95 -13.17
C LYS A 319 -51.67 -30.13 -13.29
N ILE A 320 -51.51 -28.80 -13.17
CA ILE A 320 -52.41 -27.67 -13.53
C ILE A 320 -53.23 -27.16 -12.33
N GLY A 321 -53.25 -25.86 -12.00
CA GLY A 321 -52.42 -24.75 -12.50
C GLY A 321 -53.00 -23.34 -12.24
N VAL A 322 -52.17 -22.31 -12.46
CA VAL A 322 -52.50 -20.86 -12.54
C VAL A 322 -52.95 -20.15 -11.24
N GLY A 323 -52.25 -19.06 -10.88
CA GLY A 323 -52.64 -18.14 -9.80
C GLY A 323 -51.76 -16.87 -9.78
N ARG A 324 -52.37 -15.69 -9.99
CA ARG A 324 -51.68 -14.39 -10.16
C ARG A 324 -50.91 -13.95 -8.89
N LYS A 325 -49.78 -13.25 -9.08
CA LYS A 325 -49.27 -12.23 -8.14
C LYS A 325 -49.45 -10.83 -8.74
N PRO A 326 -49.72 -9.78 -7.93
CA PRO A 326 -50.05 -8.45 -8.43
C PRO A 326 -48.82 -7.64 -8.88
N LYS A 327 -49.02 -6.69 -9.80
CA LYS A 327 -48.10 -5.56 -10.00
C LYS A 327 -48.28 -4.55 -8.86
N LEU A 328 -47.20 -4.00 -8.34
CA LEU A 328 -47.21 -2.71 -7.64
C LEU A 328 -46.74 -1.63 -8.63
N VAL A 329 -47.38 -0.46 -8.55
CA VAL A 329 -47.02 0.74 -9.32
C VAL A 329 -46.13 1.60 -8.42
N LEU A 330 -45.01 2.08 -8.97
CA LEU A 330 -44.23 3.15 -8.36
C LEU A 330 -44.56 4.45 -9.11
N THR A 331 -44.92 5.49 -8.37
CA THR A 331 -45.11 6.84 -8.87
C THR A 331 -43.76 7.54 -9.06
N GLU A 332 -43.63 8.31 -10.13
CA GLU A 332 -42.45 9.14 -10.36
C GLU A 332 -42.45 10.38 -9.46
N GLU A 333 -41.31 10.68 -8.83
CA GLU A 333 -40.88 12.06 -8.61
C GLU A 333 -39.40 12.22 -9.01
N LYS A 334 -39.00 13.44 -9.34
CA LYS A 334 -37.80 13.72 -10.14
C LYS A 334 -36.67 14.32 -9.31
N SER A 335 -35.46 13.80 -9.47
CA SER A 335 -34.22 14.55 -9.21
C SER A 335 -33.19 14.27 -10.31
N THR A 336 -32.42 15.29 -10.68
CA THR A 336 -31.62 15.31 -11.91
C THR A 336 -30.20 14.81 -11.67
N VAL A 337 -29.79 13.75 -12.39
CA VAL A 337 -28.40 13.25 -12.40
C VAL A 337 -27.65 13.79 -13.63
N ALA A 338 -26.61 14.59 -13.40
CA ALA A 338 -25.63 14.88 -14.43
C ALA A 338 -24.71 13.65 -14.63
N ARG A 339 -24.47 13.27 -15.89
CA ARG A 339 -23.54 12.20 -16.29
C ARG A 339 -22.28 12.78 -16.91
N HIS A 340 -21.24 11.94 -16.99
CA HIS A 340 -20.03 11.92 -17.84
C HIS A 340 -18.77 11.69 -16.97
N HIS A 341 -17.78 10.87 -17.35
CA HIS A 341 -17.69 9.95 -18.49
C HIS A 341 -16.88 8.70 -18.13
N VAL A 342 -17.29 7.53 -18.64
CA VAL A 342 -16.45 6.30 -18.59
C VAL A 342 -15.47 6.33 -19.75
N MET A 343 -14.19 6.06 -19.49
CA MET A 343 -13.17 5.87 -20.54
C MET A 343 -13.34 4.49 -21.22
N ARG A 344 -13.03 4.43 -22.51
CA ARG A 344 -12.92 3.19 -23.29
C ARG A 344 -11.52 3.11 -23.89
N ASP A 345 -10.94 1.91 -23.91
CA ASP A 345 -9.68 1.66 -24.59
C ASP A 345 -9.77 1.88 -26.09
N ILE A 346 -8.73 2.47 -26.66
CA ILE A 346 -8.50 2.52 -28.11
C ILE A 346 -7.10 1.97 -28.39
N ARG A 347 -7.02 0.76 -28.94
CA ARG A 347 -5.80 0.22 -29.54
C ARG A 347 -5.50 0.97 -30.85
N THR A 348 -4.49 1.83 -30.86
CA THR A 348 -3.91 2.36 -32.10
C THR A 348 -2.80 1.43 -32.60
N ARG A 349 -2.94 0.98 -33.85
CA ARG A 349 -1.98 0.11 -34.55
C ARG A 349 -1.21 0.96 -35.56
N SER A 350 0.05 1.28 -35.26
CA SER A 350 0.88 2.15 -36.09
C SER A 350 1.77 1.32 -37.03
N THR A 351 1.57 1.43 -38.34
CA THR A 351 2.41 0.82 -39.38
C THR A 351 2.92 1.89 -40.34
N THR A 352 4.23 2.16 -40.34
CA THR A 352 4.89 2.99 -41.37
C THR A 352 6.28 2.46 -41.66
N SER A 353 6.52 2.10 -42.92
CA SER A 353 7.82 1.74 -43.47
C SER A 353 8.52 2.95 -44.07
N VAL A 354 9.83 3.09 -43.87
CA VAL A 354 10.71 3.92 -44.71
C VAL A 354 11.95 3.11 -45.05
N GLN A 355 12.36 3.13 -46.32
CA GLN A 355 13.59 2.50 -46.81
C GLN A 355 14.60 3.58 -47.20
N SER A 356 15.89 3.37 -46.91
CA SER A 356 16.99 4.10 -47.56
C SER A 356 18.32 3.32 -47.44
N SER A 357 18.83 2.86 -48.58
CA SER A 357 20.18 2.31 -48.80
C SER A 357 21.04 3.32 -49.59
N THR A 358 22.38 3.24 -49.74
CA THR A 358 23.45 2.32 -49.25
C THR A 358 24.38 3.11 -48.28
N SER A 359 25.71 2.97 -48.06
CA SER A 359 26.88 2.11 -48.44
C SER A 359 28.01 2.45 -47.45
N GLY A 360 29.17 1.78 -47.31
CA GLY A 360 29.78 0.61 -47.95
C GLY A 360 31.32 0.57 -47.66
N LEU A 361 32.01 -0.54 -48.00
CA LEU A 361 33.46 -0.83 -47.71
C LEU A 361 33.77 -1.07 -46.20
N ARG A 362 34.28 -2.23 -45.75
CA ARG A 362 35.59 -2.95 -45.97
C ARG A 362 36.77 -2.29 -45.23
N ASP A 363 37.64 -3.01 -44.48
CA ASP A 363 37.74 -4.45 -44.19
C ASP A 363 38.64 -4.76 -42.93
N THR A 364 38.93 -6.05 -42.68
CA THR A 364 40.01 -6.63 -41.80
C THR A 364 39.84 -6.71 -40.27
N SER A 365 39.48 -7.92 -39.82
CA SER A 365 40.04 -8.73 -38.71
C SER A 365 41.00 -8.13 -37.65
N THR A 366 40.70 -8.40 -36.37
CA THR A 366 41.53 -9.29 -35.51
C THR A 366 40.82 -9.78 -34.23
N LYS A 367 41.22 -10.97 -33.74
CA LYS A 367 40.98 -11.58 -32.42
C LYS A 367 42.29 -12.28 -32.02
N PRO A 368 42.72 -12.30 -30.75
CA PRO A 368 42.11 -13.13 -29.69
C PRO A 368 41.94 -12.34 -28.37
N GLY A 369 41.49 -12.89 -27.24
CA GLY A 369 40.90 -14.21 -26.95
C GLY A 369 40.86 -14.44 -25.43
N GLY A 370 39.78 -15.04 -24.91
CA GLY A 370 39.61 -15.26 -23.47
C GLY A 370 38.41 -16.16 -23.19
N ALA A 371 38.66 -17.34 -22.62
CA ALA A 371 37.65 -18.36 -22.39
C ALA A 371 37.68 -18.85 -20.94
N LYS A 372 36.49 -18.87 -20.31
CA LYS A 372 36.04 -19.59 -19.10
C LYS A 372 34.66 -19.00 -18.73
N GLN A 373 33.65 -19.73 -18.27
CA GLN A 373 33.44 -21.19 -18.22
C GLN A 373 31.92 -21.42 -18.23
N LYS A 374 31.40 -22.38 -19.02
CA LYS A 374 29.97 -22.76 -18.99
C LYS A 374 29.82 -24.13 -18.32
N THR A 375 29.45 -24.14 -17.04
CA THR A 375 29.20 -25.38 -16.29
C THR A 375 27.70 -25.69 -16.30
N LYS A 376 27.27 -26.57 -17.21
CA LYS A 376 25.94 -27.22 -17.13
C LYS A 376 26.09 -28.53 -16.36
N THR A 377 25.43 -28.68 -15.22
CA THR A 377 25.35 -29.96 -14.50
C THR A 377 23.99 -30.16 -13.84
N LEU A 378 23.40 -31.32 -14.13
CA LEU A 378 22.28 -32.00 -13.46
C LEU A 378 21.04 -31.16 -13.09
N LYS A 379 20.11 -31.14 -14.05
CA LYS A 379 18.66 -31.01 -13.86
C LYS A 379 18.16 -32.03 -12.82
N LYS A 380 17.95 -31.64 -11.57
CA LYS A 380 17.17 -32.44 -10.60
C LYS A 380 15.68 -32.17 -10.82
N ARG A 381 14.89 -33.24 -10.96
CA ARG A 381 13.44 -33.18 -11.19
C ARG A 381 12.73 -33.02 -9.83
N GLY A 382 11.85 -32.03 -9.74
CA GLY A 382 10.98 -31.76 -8.60
C GLY A 382 9.96 -30.72 -9.06
N ASP A 383 8.69 -30.94 -8.77
CA ASP A 383 7.61 -30.24 -9.46
C ASP A 383 7.45 -28.81 -8.99
N SER A 384 7.77 -27.88 -9.89
CA SER A 384 7.43 -26.46 -9.74
C SER A 384 5.93 -26.28 -10.00
N GLN A 385 5.10 -26.65 -9.02
CA GLN A 385 3.82 -25.95 -8.86
C GLN A 385 4.14 -24.45 -8.79
N ALA A 386 3.47 -23.65 -9.63
CA ALA A 386 3.60 -22.22 -9.53
C ALA A 386 3.01 -21.79 -8.18
N GLU A 387 3.81 -21.12 -7.35
CA GLU A 387 3.37 -20.60 -6.05
C GLU A 387 2.22 -19.61 -6.28
N ALA A 388 0.98 -20.09 -6.12
CA ALA A 388 -0.20 -19.25 -6.22
C ALA A 388 -0.16 -18.25 -5.06
N GLN A 389 -0.22 -16.96 -5.39
CA GLN A 389 -0.26 -15.91 -4.37
C GLN A 389 -1.45 -16.16 -3.42
N PRO A 390 -1.25 -16.10 -2.09
CA PRO A 390 -2.31 -16.40 -1.14
C PRO A 390 -3.47 -15.40 -1.32
N LEU A 391 -4.71 -15.89 -1.17
CA LEU A 391 -5.87 -15.04 -1.38
C LEU A 391 -5.87 -13.91 -0.33
N PRO A 392 -6.08 -12.63 -0.72
CA PRO A 392 -6.06 -11.49 0.20
C PRO A 392 -6.95 -11.68 1.43
N ALA A 393 -8.12 -12.31 1.27
CA ALA A 393 -9.03 -12.62 2.37
C ALA A 393 -8.46 -13.57 3.44
N PHE A 394 -7.51 -14.44 3.08
CA PHE A 394 -6.81 -15.29 4.06
C PHE A 394 -5.61 -14.57 4.70
N VAL A 395 -4.96 -13.66 3.97
CA VAL A 395 -3.97 -12.74 4.57
C VAL A 395 -4.64 -11.82 5.60
N GLN A 396 -5.84 -11.32 5.30
CA GLN A 396 -6.70 -10.59 6.23
C GLN A 396 -7.10 -11.43 7.45
N GLN A 397 -7.54 -12.69 7.25
CA GLN A 397 -7.91 -13.60 8.33
C GLN A 397 -6.73 -13.86 9.29
N ALA A 398 -5.53 -14.13 8.76
CA ALA A 398 -4.31 -14.31 9.56
C ALA A 398 -3.93 -13.02 10.33
N SER A 399 -3.92 -11.88 9.63
CA SER A 399 -3.59 -10.58 10.22
C SER A 399 -4.61 -10.12 11.27
N ALA A 400 -5.90 -10.43 11.07
CA ALA A 400 -6.97 -10.16 12.03
C ALA A 400 -6.85 -11.02 13.28
N ALA A 401 -6.56 -12.33 13.15
CA ALA A 401 -6.28 -13.21 14.30
C ALA A 401 -5.07 -12.69 15.12
N LYS A 402 -3.97 -12.40 14.42
CA LYS A 402 -2.75 -11.82 14.99
C LYS A 402 -3.02 -10.50 15.73
N CYS A 403 -3.86 -9.63 15.16
CA CYS A 403 -4.29 -8.38 15.78
C CYS A 403 -5.15 -8.62 17.02
N ILE A 404 -6.14 -9.52 16.94
CA ILE A 404 -7.03 -9.89 18.04
C ILE A 404 -6.24 -10.44 19.24
N ARG A 405 -5.22 -11.29 19.03
CA ARG A 405 -4.32 -11.75 20.10
C ARG A 405 -3.65 -10.59 20.83
N ILE A 406 -3.13 -9.61 20.09
CA ILE A 406 -2.42 -8.46 20.65
C ILE A 406 -3.39 -7.56 21.45
N LEU A 407 -4.60 -7.32 20.93
CA LEU A 407 -5.65 -6.57 21.65
C LEU A 407 -6.14 -7.31 22.90
N ALA A 408 -6.17 -8.64 22.88
CA ALA A 408 -6.51 -9.45 24.04
C ALA A 408 -5.40 -9.42 25.11
N GLN A 409 -4.13 -9.40 24.69
CA GLN A 409 -2.97 -9.20 25.56
C GLN A 409 -2.92 -7.79 26.17
N ASP A 410 -3.34 -6.77 25.43
CA ASP A 410 -3.40 -5.38 25.91
C ASP A 410 -4.53 -5.15 26.95
N SER A 411 -5.68 -5.83 26.81
CA SER A 411 -6.80 -5.64 27.75
C SER A 411 -7.78 -6.80 27.85
N ARG A 412 -8.10 -7.16 29.09
CA ARG A 412 -9.19 -8.08 29.47
C ARG A 412 -10.58 -7.54 29.09
N GLU A 413 -10.75 -6.23 29.01
CA GLU A 413 -12.02 -5.62 28.57
C GLU A 413 -12.19 -5.71 27.05
N LEU A 414 -11.12 -5.47 26.29
CA LEU A 414 -11.10 -5.72 24.85
C LEU A 414 -11.31 -7.21 24.55
N THR A 415 -10.65 -8.10 25.30
CA THR A 415 -10.89 -9.56 25.24
C THR A 415 -12.39 -9.88 25.39
N ARG A 416 -13.05 -9.33 26.41
CA ARG A 416 -14.48 -9.55 26.65
C ARG A 416 -15.36 -9.01 25.53
N LYS A 417 -15.06 -7.82 24.99
CA LYS A 417 -15.77 -7.25 23.82
C LYS A 417 -15.61 -8.16 22.59
N ILE A 418 -14.38 -8.55 22.27
CA ILE A 418 -14.03 -9.45 21.15
C ILE A 418 -14.79 -10.79 21.26
N LEU A 419 -14.83 -11.40 22.44
CA LEU A 419 -15.54 -12.67 22.65
C LEU A 419 -17.07 -12.52 22.51
N LYS A 420 -17.65 -11.41 22.99
CA LYS A 420 -19.08 -11.10 22.77
C LYS A 420 -19.46 -10.97 21.29
N LEU A 421 -18.51 -10.62 20.42
CA LEU A 421 -18.71 -10.57 18.97
C LEU A 421 -18.61 -11.94 18.28
N GLY A 422 -18.44 -13.03 19.05
CA GLY A 422 -18.36 -14.41 18.52
C GLY A 422 -16.96 -14.84 18.08
N ALA A 423 -15.92 -14.07 18.44
CA ALA A 423 -14.55 -14.32 18.00
C ALA A 423 -14.05 -15.75 18.26
N LEU A 424 -14.46 -16.42 19.33
CA LEU A 424 -14.01 -17.78 19.62
C LEU A 424 -14.41 -18.78 18.52
N SER A 425 -15.64 -18.69 18.01
CA SER A 425 -16.11 -19.53 16.90
C SER A 425 -15.42 -19.19 15.58
N SER A 426 -15.14 -17.91 15.36
CA SER A 426 -14.48 -17.46 14.13
C SER A 426 -12.97 -17.75 14.14
N LEU A 427 -12.32 -17.79 15.31
CA LEU A 427 -10.94 -18.27 15.48
C LEU A 427 -10.86 -19.78 15.23
N LEU A 428 -11.80 -20.58 15.74
CA LEU A 428 -11.88 -22.02 15.41
C LEU A 428 -12.07 -22.23 13.90
N TYR A 429 -12.95 -21.47 13.25
CA TYR A 429 -13.12 -21.48 11.79
C TYR A 429 -11.82 -21.14 11.04
N ALA A 430 -11.08 -20.12 11.50
CA ALA A 430 -9.80 -19.73 10.91
C ALA A 430 -8.69 -20.79 11.12
N MET A 431 -8.69 -21.49 12.27
CA MET A 431 -7.79 -22.60 12.55
C MET A 431 -7.99 -23.77 11.60
N GLY A 432 -9.23 -24.04 11.19
CA GLY A 432 -9.58 -25.05 10.19
C GLY A 432 -9.26 -24.68 8.72
N ASN A 433 -8.64 -23.52 8.45
CA ASN A 433 -8.38 -23.09 7.06
C ASN A 433 -7.15 -23.76 6.42
N LEU A 434 -7.34 -24.97 5.90
CA LEU A 434 -6.33 -25.70 5.14
C LEU A 434 -5.88 -25.00 3.83
N GLU A 435 -6.56 -23.95 3.35
CA GLU A 435 -6.11 -23.19 2.18
C GLU A 435 -4.98 -22.19 2.49
N PHE A 436 -4.71 -21.86 3.77
CA PHE A 436 -3.63 -20.92 4.12
C PHE A 436 -3.06 -21.14 5.53
N SER A 437 -1.84 -21.68 5.62
CA SER A 437 -1.22 -22.11 6.88
C SER A 437 -0.96 -20.99 7.90
N ASP A 438 -0.67 -19.75 7.49
CA ASP A 438 -0.51 -18.65 8.47
C ASP A 438 -1.85 -18.22 9.08
N SER A 439 -2.98 -18.35 8.36
CA SER A 439 -4.31 -18.19 8.99
C SER A 439 -4.50 -19.19 10.13
N GLN A 440 -4.16 -20.45 9.89
CA GLN A 440 -4.24 -21.49 10.91
C GLN A 440 -3.32 -21.17 12.07
N ARG A 441 -2.06 -20.82 11.79
CA ARG A 441 -1.05 -20.51 12.81
C ARG A 441 -1.41 -19.32 13.68
N GLN A 442 -1.81 -18.18 13.09
CA GLN A 442 -2.21 -17.01 13.87
C GLN A 442 -3.49 -17.28 14.67
N ALA A 443 -4.45 -18.06 14.14
CA ALA A 443 -5.63 -18.49 14.88
C ALA A 443 -5.28 -19.42 16.06
N SER A 444 -4.48 -20.46 15.84
CA SER A 444 -4.00 -21.39 16.88
C SER A 444 -3.33 -20.66 18.03
N LEU A 445 -2.36 -19.79 17.74
CA LEU A 445 -1.62 -19.03 18.77
C LEU A 445 -2.51 -17.96 19.46
N THR A 446 -3.64 -17.58 18.88
CA THR A 446 -4.65 -16.72 19.53
C THR A 446 -5.53 -17.53 20.48
N LEU A 447 -5.98 -18.71 20.05
CA LEU A 447 -6.73 -19.66 20.87
C LEU A 447 -5.91 -20.16 22.05
N GLU A 448 -4.62 -20.46 21.83
CA GLU A 448 -3.68 -20.91 22.86
C GLU A 448 -3.60 -19.89 24.00
N TYR A 449 -3.32 -18.63 23.66
CA TYR A 449 -3.28 -17.53 24.63
C TYR A 449 -4.59 -17.39 25.41
N LEU A 450 -5.73 -17.51 24.73
CA LEU A 450 -7.05 -17.42 25.35
C LEU A 450 -7.34 -18.61 26.29
N CYS A 451 -7.00 -19.84 25.91
CA CYS A 451 -7.16 -21.03 26.75
C CYS A 451 -6.23 -21.01 27.98
N GLN A 452 -4.96 -20.60 27.80
CA GLN A 452 -3.99 -20.46 28.89
C GLN A 452 -4.41 -19.38 29.90
N THR A 453 -4.95 -18.25 29.41
CA THR A 453 -5.36 -17.13 30.27
C THR A 453 -6.73 -17.34 30.94
N TYR A 454 -7.65 -18.06 30.29
CA TYR A 454 -9.04 -18.19 30.74
C TYR A 454 -9.52 -19.66 30.73
N PRO A 455 -9.48 -20.37 31.88
CA PRO A 455 -9.92 -21.77 32.01
C PRO A 455 -11.42 -22.05 31.75
N VAL A 456 -12.21 -21.03 31.40
CA VAL A 456 -13.55 -21.20 30.84
C VAL A 456 -13.45 -21.48 29.33
N ILE A 457 -12.54 -20.79 28.62
CA ILE A 457 -12.29 -20.98 27.19
C ILE A 457 -11.68 -22.35 26.91
N ASP A 458 -10.68 -22.80 27.70
CA ASP A 458 -10.07 -24.14 27.56
C ASP A 458 -11.12 -25.27 27.53
N ARG A 459 -12.17 -25.16 28.36
CA ARG A 459 -13.28 -26.13 28.37
C ARG A 459 -14.16 -26.00 27.13
N VAL A 460 -14.62 -24.79 26.79
CA VAL A 460 -15.44 -24.56 25.58
C VAL A 460 -14.71 -25.00 24.30
N VAL A 461 -13.39 -24.80 24.23
CA VAL A 461 -12.55 -25.23 23.09
C VAL A 461 -12.37 -26.75 23.09
N ARG A 462 -12.14 -27.39 24.24
CA ARG A 462 -12.12 -28.87 24.35
C ARG A 462 -13.44 -29.50 23.94
N ASP A 463 -14.56 -28.92 24.36
CA ASP A 463 -15.90 -29.41 24.02
C ASP A 463 -16.22 -29.24 22.52
N ALA A 464 -15.64 -28.23 21.87
CA ALA A 464 -15.81 -27.95 20.43
C ALA A 464 -14.88 -28.78 19.52
N MET A 465 -13.63 -29.01 19.95
CA MET A 465 -12.62 -29.77 19.19
C MET A 465 -12.67 -31.28 19.46
N GLY A 466 -13.23 -31.69 20.60
CA GLY A 466 -13.07 -33.02 21.15
C GLY A 466 -11.71 -33.21 21.85
N PRO A 467 -11.62 -34.13 22.83
CA PRO A 467 -10.45 -34.23 23.70
C PRO A 467 -9.14 -34.58 22.98
N SER A 468 -9.14 -35.50 22.00
CA SER A 468 -7.92 -35.87 21.26
C SER A 468 -7.30 -34.66 20.54
N MET A 469 -8.09 -33.97 19.72
CA MET A 469 -7.62 -32.78 18.99
C MET A 469 -7.22 -31.65 19.95
N HIS A 470 -7.91 -31.50 21.08
CA HIS A 470 -7.54 -30.54 22.12
C HIS A 470 -6.17 -30.84 22.75
N ASP A 471 -5.90 -32.11 23.08
CA ASP A 471 -4.65 -32.51 23.72
C ASP A 471 -3.49 -32.51 22.72
N GLU A 472 -3.73 -32.85 21.44
CA GLU A 472 -2.78 -32.64 20.33
C GLU A 472 -2.43 -31.15 20.17
N PHE A 473 -3.44 -30.26 20.12
CA PHE A 473 -3.29 -28.81 20.05
C PHE A 473 -2.49 -28.26 21.23
N ARG A 474 -2.79 -28.71 22.45
CA ARG A 474 -2.12 -28.27 23.69
C ARG A 474 -0.65 -28.67 23.75
N ASN A 475 -0.28 -29.78 23.12
CA ASN A 475 1.10 -30.28 23.10
C ASN A 475 1.97 -29.65 22.02
N SER A 476 1.39 -29.14 20.92
CA SER A 476 2.14 -28.66 19.73
C SER A 476 1.46 -27.51 18.97
N PRO A 477 1.12 -26.37 19.59
CA PRO A 477 0.33 -25.30 18.95
C PRO A 477 1.00 -24.68 17.70
N ASP A 478 2.34 -24.58 17.70
CA ASP A 478 3.12 -24.02 16.60
C ASP A 478 3.48 -25.06 15.48
N ALA A 479 3.01 -26.31 15.60
CA ALA A 479 3.28 -27.38 14.64
C ALA A 479 2.05 -28.17 14.15
N HIS A 480 0.99 -28.27 14.96
CA HIS A 480 -0.21 -29.09 14.71
C HIS A 480 -0.89 -28.82 13.34
N PHE A 481 -0.85 -27.57 12.86
CA PHE A 481 -1.44 -27.20 11.57
C PHE A 481 -0.78 -27.88 10.34
N HIS A 482 0.45 -28.39 10.45
CA HIS A 482 1.08 -29.20 9.39
C HIS A 482 0.54 -30.64 9.29
N GLN A 483 -0.28 -31.08 10.25
CA GLN A 483 -0.78 -32.45 10.36
C GLN A 483 -2.31 -32.54 10.48
N MET A 484 -3.00 -31.39 10.42
CA MET A 484 -4.46 -31.31 10.56
C MET A 484 -5.16 -31.99 9.37
N THR A 485 -5.90 -33.05 9.63
CA THR A 485 -6.65 -33.78 8.60
C THR A 485 -7.88 -32.98 8.13
N PRO A 486 -8.37 -33.20 6.90
CA PRO A 486 -9.61 -32.59 6.41
C PRO A 486 -10.84 -32.82 7.31
N LEU A 487 -10.89 -33.95 8.03
CA LEU A 487 -11.96 -34.24 9.01
C LEU A 487 -11.84 -33.38 10.28
N GLN A 488 -10.63 -33.20 10.82
CA GLN A 488 -10.39 -32.29 11.95
C GLN A 488 -10.69 -30.84 11.55
N ALA A 489 -10.30 -30.45 10.33
CA ALA A 489 -10.59 -29.12 9.77
C ALA A 489 -12.10 -28.87 9.55
N ASP A 490 -12.87 -29.85 9.08
CA ASP A 490 -14.33 -29.72 8.95
C ASP A 490 -15.02 -29.56 10.32
N VAL A 491 -14.61 -30.31 11.35
CA VAL A 491 -15.12 -30.12 12.73
C VAL A 491 -14.89 -28.68 13.22
N LEU A 492 -13.74 -28.09 12.91
CA LEU A 492 -13.39 -26.71 13.25
C LEU A 492 -14.18 -25.67 12.44
N VAL A 493 -14.37 -25.89 11.13
CA VAL A 493 -15.12 -24.99 10.23
C VAL A 493 -16.62 -25.03 10.51
N SER A 494 -17.17 -26.22 10.75
CA SER A 494 -18.58 -26.48 11.06
C SER A 494 -18.97 -26.22 12.53
N ASN A 495 -18.07 -25.62 13.32
CA ASN A 495 -18.31 -25.37 14.76
C ASN A 495 -19.50 -24.43 15.02
N LYS A 496 -20.22 -24.70 16.12
CA LYS A 496 -21.41 -23.94 16.57
C LYS A 496 -21.20 -23.26 17.94
N VAL A 497 -19.98 -22.83 18.23
CA VAL A 497 -19.60 -22.29 19.55
C VAL A 497 -20.23 -20.91 19.78
N THR A 498 -21.20 -20.83 20.69
CA THR A 498 -21.82 -19.55 21.10
C THR A 498 -21.36 -19.15 22.51
N TYR A 499 -20.10 -18.74 22.64
CA TYR A 499 -19.54 -18.26 23.91
C TYR A 499 -19.31 -16.74 23.88
N LEU A 500 -19.94 -16.03 24.80
CA LEU A 500 -20.02 -14.56 24.83
C LEU A 500 -19.12 -13.93 25.91
N GLY A 501 -18.04 -14.60 26.30
CA GLY A 501 -17.09 -14.10 27.32
C GLY A 501 -17.61 -14.16 28.75
N GLU A 502 -18.53 -15.07 29.07
CA GLU A 502 -19.06 -15.24 30.43
C GLU A 502 -18.00 -15.86 31.36
N GLY A 503 -17.79 -15.26 32.54
CA GLY A 503 -16.74 -15.66 33.48
C GLY A 503 -15.36 -15.03 33.22
N ILE A 504 -15.28 -14.02 32.33
CA ILE A 504 -14.07 -13.24 32.01
C ILE A 504 -14.26 -11.78 32.42
#